data_AF-A0A528DZS5-F1
#
_entry.id   AF-A0A528DZS5-F1
#
_cell.length_a   1.000
_cell.length_b   1.000
_cell.length_c   1.000
_cell.angle_alpha   90.00
_cell.angle_beta   90.00
_cell.angle_gamma   90.00
#
_symmetry.space_group_name_H-M   'P 1'
#
loop_
_entity.id
_entity.type
_entity.pdbx_description
1 polymer ?
#
loop_
_entity_poly.entity_id
_entity_poly.type
_entity_poly.pdbx_seq_one_letter_code
_entity_poly.pdbx_strand_id
1 'polypeptide(L)'
;MANEHWPVYGEITGPVVMIGFGSIGRGTLPLIERHFKFDKSRMTVIDPLDTDRKLLDERDITFMQDAVTGQNYKKLLTPLLTKGGGQGFCVNLSVDTGSVDLMRLCRKLGVLYIDTVVEPWLGFYFDTKADPGSRTNYALRESMLEEKRAHPGGATAISTCGANPGMV
;
A
#
# COMPACT_ATOMS: atom_id res chain seq x y z
N MET A 1 -6.06 2.10 29.37
CA MET A 1 -5.72 0.67 29.52
C MET A 1 -4.25 0.59 29.83
N ALA A 2 -3.94 0.17 31.06
CA ALA A 2 -2.64 0.27 31.69
C ALA A 2 -1.77 -0.97 31.40
N ASN A 3 -0.48 -0.76 31.15
CA ASN A 3 0.61 -1.74 31.25
C ASN A 3 0.60 -2.96 30.31
N GLU A 4 0.51 -2.76 29.00
CA GLU A 4 0.96 -3.80 28.05
C GLU A 4 2.22 -3.33 27.31
N HIS A 5 3.35 -3.99 27.56
CA HIS A 5 4.50 -3.91 26.66
C HIS A 5 4.17 -4.71 25.40
N TRP A 6 3.67 -4.04 24.36
CA TRP A 6 3.48 -4.68 23.07
C TRP A 6 4.83 -5.01 22.43
N PRO A 7 4.97 -6.19 21.79
CA PRO A 7 6.21 -6.56 21.12
C PRO A 7 6.48 -5.64 19.93
N VAL A 8 7.74 -5.23 19.80
CA VAL A 8 8.26 -4.56 18.60
C VAL A 8 9.01 -5.60 17.77
N TYR A 9 8.48 -5.95 16.60
CA TYR A 9 8.97 -7.09 15.80
C TYR A 9 10.15 -6.74 14.88
N GLY A 10 10.34 -5.45 14.57
CA GLY A 10 11.41 -5.03 13.68
C GLY A 10 11.51 -3.52 13.56
N GLU A 11 12.52 -3.08 12.82
CA GLU A 11 12.76 -1.68 12.50
C GLU A 11 12.57 -1.44 10.99
N ILE A 12 11.69 -0.49 10.64
CA ILE A 12 11.56 -0.01 9.26
C ILE A 12 12.57 1.11 9.08
N THR A 13 13.60 0.85 8.28
CA THR A 13 14.76 1.73 8.15
C THR A 13 14.58 2.83 7.10
N GLY A 14 13.61 2.68 6.19
CA GLY A 14 13.26 3.66 5.16
C GLY A 14 11.88 4.30 5.34
N PRO A 15 11.35 4.96 4.30
CA PRO A 15 10.05 5.63 4.36
C PRO A 15 8.89 4.62 4.42
N VAL A 16 7.83 5.00 5.14
CA VAL A 16 6.55 4.26 5.18
C VAL A 16 5.53 5.07 4.38
N VAL A 17 5.05 4.50 3.27
CA VAL A 17 4.05 5.17 2.42
C VAL A 17 2.76 4.36 2.46
N MET A 18 1.73 4.91 3.09
CA MET A 18 0.39 4.32 3.12
C MET A 18 -0.48 4.95 2.03
N ILE A 19 -1.06 4.12 1.17
CA ILE A 19 -1.98 4.56 0.12
C ILE A 19 -3.39 4.16 0.56
N GLY A 20 -4.27 5.13 0.74
CA GLY A 20 -5.61 4.93 1.29
C GLY A 20 -5.65 5.05 2.82
N PHE A 21 -6.57 5.87 3.33
CA PHE A 21 -6.79 6.13 4.75
C PHE A 21 -8.25 5.95 5.17
N GLY A 22 -8.93 4.99 4.54
CA GLY A 22 -10.28 4.55 4.92
C GLY A 22 -10.32 3.77 6.23
N SER A 23 -11.28 2.84 6.37
CA SER A 23 -11.43 2.03 7.59
C SER A 23 -10.17 1.22 7.92
N ILE A 24 -9.57 0.55 6.93
CA ILE A 24 -8.41 -0.32 7.14
C ILE A 24 -7.14 0.49 7.40
N GLY A 25 -6.92 1.60 6.69
CA GLY A 25 -5.80 2.50 6.95
C GLY A 25 -5.80 3.03 8.38
N ARG A 26 -6.96 3.49 8.87
CA ARG A 26 -7.13 3.96 10.25
C ARG A 26 -6.94 2.86 11.29
N GLY A 27 -7.36 1.64 11.00
CA GLY A 27 -7.14 0.48 11.89
C GLY A 27 -5.68 -0.02 11.88
N THR A 28 -4.98 0.12 10.75
CA THR A 28 -3.62 -0.40 10.56
C THR A 28 -2.56 0.54 11.10
N LEU A 29 -2.72 1.86 10.93
CA LEU A 29 -1.79 2.87 11.43
C LEU A 29 -1.37 2.66 12.90
N PRO A 30 -2.28 2.54 13.88
CA PRO A 30 -1.90 2.37 15.28
C PRO A 30 -1.19 1.03 15.54
N LEU A 31 -1.40 0.00 14.71
CA LEU A 31 -0.67 -1.26 14.81
C LEU A 31 0.75 -1.12 14.29
N ILE A 32 0.97 -0.37 13.21
CA ILE A 32 2.31 -0.05 12.71
C ILE A 32 3.09 0.75 13.76
N GLU A 33 2.48 1.82 14.31
CA GLU A 33 3.08 2.63 15.38
C GLU A 33 3.42 1.82 16.63
N ARG A 34 2.61 0.81 16.95
CA ARG A 34 2.77 -0.03 18.14
C ARG A 34 3.85 -1.11 17.97
N HIS A 35 3.94 -1.73 16.80
CA HIS A 35 4.68 -2.98 16.61
C HIS A 35 5.97 -2.85 15.77
N PHE A 36 6.25 -1.68 15.21
CA PHE A 36 7.49 -1.41 14.50
C PHE A 36 8.19 -0.18 15.07
N LYS A 37 9.52 -0.24 15.12
CA LYS A 37 10.35 0.94 15.30
C LYS A 37 10.51 1.60 13.93
N PHE A 38 10.17 2.88 13.81
CA PHE A 38 10.44 3.67 12.62
C PHE A 38 10.40 5.16 12.95
N ASP A 39 10.93 5.97 12.05
CA ASP A 39 10.89 7.42 12.15
C ASP A 39 9.58 7.94 11.56
N LYS A 40 8.68 8.41 12.42
CA LYS A 40 7.35 8.92 12.02
C LYS A 40 7.41 10.07 11.03
N SER A 41 8.48 10.88 11.05
CA SER A 41 8.67 11.98 10.09
C SER A 41 8.88 11.49 8.65
N ARG A 42 9.15 10.19 8.47
CA ARG A 42 9.28 9.50 7.19
C ARG A 42 8.04 8.68 6.82
N MET A 43 6.95 8.85 7.56
CA MET A 43 5.65 8.32 7.19
C MET A 43 4.86 9.33 6.36
N THR A 44 4.27 8.87 5.26
CA THR A 44 3.36 9.66 4.43
C THR A 44 2.12 8.85 4.13
N VAL A 45 0.95 9.45 4.34
CA VAL A 45 -0.35 8.88 3.97
C VAL A 45 -0.90 9.64 2.78
N ILE A 46 -1.35 8.93 1.76
CA ILE A 46 -1.91 9.48 0.52
C ILE A 46 -3.36 9.05 0.41
N ASP A 47 -4.28 10.00 0.35
CA ASP A 47 -5.71 9.76 0.11
C ASP A 47 -6.35 11.00 -0.53
N PRO A 48 -7.23 10.87 -1.54
CA PRO A 48 -7.90 12.04 -2.12
C PRO A 48 -8.86 12.74 -1.14
N LEU A 49 -9.34 12.04 -0.11
CA LEU A 49 -10.29 12.55 0.87
C LEU A 49 -9.57 12.89 2.18
N ASP A 50 -9.75 14.12 2.67
CA ASP A 50 -9.19 14.60 3.92
C ASP A 50 -10.11 14.38 5.14
N THR A 51 -11.20 13.63 4.98
CA THR A 51 -12.25 13.43 5.99
C THR A 51 -11.71 13.00 7.35
N ASP A 52 -10.67 12.15 7.34
CA ASP A 52 -10.04 11.61 8.54
C ASP A 52 -8.64 12.17 8.80
N ARG A 53 -8.23 13.21 8.07
CA ARG A 53 -6.89 13.82 8.15
C ARG A 53 -6.49 14.23 9.57
N LYS A 54 -7.45 14.69 10.39
CA LYS A 54 -7.21 15.08 11.79
C LYS A 54 -6.48 13.99 12.59
N LEU A 55 -6.73 12.71 12.30
CA LEU A 55 -6.07 11.59 12.98
C LEU A 55 -4.56 11.54 12.66
N LEU A 56 -4.16 12.02 11.49
CA LEU A 56 -2.76 12.11 11.08
C LEU A 56 -2.10 13.37 11.65
N ASP A 57 -2.81 14.50 11.62
CA ASP A 57 -2.33 15.78 12.15
C ASP A 57 -2.02 15.67 13.65
N GLU A 58 -2.88 15.00 14.44
CA GLU A 58 -2.65 14.72 15.88
C GLU A 58 -1.37 13.91 16.18
N ARG A 59 -0.78 13.28 15.15
CA ARG A 59 0.39 12.39 15.25
C ARG A 59 1.63 12.96 14.54
N ASP A 60 1.53 14.18 14.01
CA ASP A 60 2.54 14.80 13.15
C ASP A 60 2.92 13.94 11.93
N ILE A 61 1.97 13.18 11.38
CA ILE A 61 2.16 12.34 10.19
C ILE A 61 1.80 13.15 8.94
N THR A 62 2.67 13.10 7.93
CA THR A 62 2.43 13.82 6.67
C THR A 62 1.23 13.22 5.93
N PHE A 63 0.25 14.07 5.61
CA PHE A 63 -0.87 13.73 4.74
C PHE A 63 -0.72 14.41 3.38
N MET A 64 -0.89 13.65 2.30
CA MET A 64 -0.90 14.13 0.93
C MET A 64 -2.28 13.90 0.33
N GLN A 65 -3.03 14.98 0.15
CA GLN A 65 -4.36 14.92 -0.43
C GLN A 65 -4.29 14.80 -1.96
N ASP A 66 -4.11 13.58 -2.47
CA ASP A 66 -4.01 13.29 -3.90
C ASP A 66 -4.55 11.88 -4.19
N ALA A 67 -5.03 11.66 -5.42
CA ALA A 67 -5.41 10.35 -5.91
C ALA A 67 -4.23 9.70 -6.63
N VAL A 68 -3.90 8.45 -6.28
CA VAL A 68 -2.92 7.68 -7.05
C VAL A 68 -3.59 7.14 -8.31
N THR A 69 -3.05 7.46 -9.48
CA THR A 69 -3.62 7.09 -10.79
C THR A 69 -2.57 6.43 -11.69
N GLY A 70 -3.02 5.71 -12.72
CA GLY A 70 -2.13 5.09 -13.70
C GLY A 70 -1.22 6.10 -14.41
N GLN A 71 -1.61 7.38 -14.48
CA GLN A 71 -0.85 8.45 -15.10
C GLN A 71 0.19 9.08 -14.16
N ASN A 72 -0.08 9.13 -12.84
CA ASN A 72 0.79 9.85 -11.89
C ASN A 72 1.64 8.95 -11.00
N TYR A 73 1.29 7.67 -10.79
CA TYR A 73 1.80 6.88 -9.66
C TYR A 73 3.33 6.82 -9.61
N LYS A 74 4.00 6.71 -10.76
CA LYS A 74 5.47 6.69 -10.81
C LYS A 74 6.07 8.00 -10.34
N LYS A 75 5.56 9.13 -10.84
CA LYS A 75 6.05 10.48 -10.49
C LYS A 75 5.72 10.82 -9.05
N LEU A 76 4.55 10.42 -8.58
CA LEU A 76 4.04 10.69 -7.24
C LEU A 76 4.77 9.85 -6.19
N LEU A 77 4.83 8.52 -6.39
CA LEU A 77 5.28 7.59 -5.35
C LEU A 77 6.79 7.41 -5.30
N THR A 78 7.51 7.48 -6.43
CA THR A 78 8.97 7.28 -6.44
C THR A 78 9.70 8.17 -5.43
N PRO A 79 9.53 9.52 -5.42
CA PRO A 79 10.25 10.36 -4.47
C PRO A 79 9.86 10.10 -3.01
N LEU A 80 8.64 9.64 -2.74
CA LEU A 80 8.18 9.30 -1.38
C LEU A 80 8.78 7.98 -0.91
N LEU A 81 8.77 6.97 -1.77
CA LEU A 81 9.27 5.62 -1.51
C LEU A 81 10.80 5.53 -1.44
N THR A 82 11.51 6.49 -2.02
CA THR A 82 12.99 6.56 -1.96
C THR A 82 13.50 7.72 -1.10
N LYS A 83 12.63 8.40 -0.34
CA LYS A 83 13.03 9.55 0.47
C LYS A 83 14.01 9.12 1.56
N GLY A 84 15.17 9.78 1.59
CA GLY A 84 16.21 9.51 2.58
C GLY A 84 17.08 8.32 2.19
N GLY A 85 16.98 7.22 2.93
CA GLY A 85 17.73 5.98 2.72
C GLY A 85 17.06 4.81 3.44
N GLY A 86 17.72 3.66 3.48
CA GLY A 86 17.14 2.43 4.03
C GLY A 86 16.12 1.78 3.08
N GLN A 87 15.46 0.72 3.54
CA GLN A 87 14.44 0.02 2.76
C GLN A 87 13.05 0.59 3.09
N GLY A 88 12.39 1.15 2.09
CA GLY A 88 11.03 1.65 2.23
C GLY A 88 9.99 0.52 2.34
N PHE A 89 8.81 0.88 2.81
CA PHE A 89 7.65 -0.02 2.90
C PHE A 89 6.39 0.71 2.40
N CYS A 90 5.83 0.23 1.29
CA CYS A 90 4.54 0.64 0.77
C CYS A 90 3.42 -0.24 1.36
N VAL A 91 2.45 0.40 2.02
CA VAL A 91 1.28 -0.23 2.62
C VAL A 91 0.05 0.24 1.83
N ASN A 92 -0.41 -0.57 0.89
CA ASN A 92 -1.53 -0.23 0.03
C ASN A 92 -2.85 -0.74 0.62
N LEU A 93 -3.68 0.19 1.08
CA LEU A 93 -4.99 -0.03 1.70
C LEU A 93 -6.07 0.81 1.01
N SER A 94 -5.89 1.02 -0.30
CA SER A 94 -6.73 1.88 -1.13
C SER A 94 -7.70 1.08 -2.01
N VAL A 95 -8.55 1.83 -2.71
CA VAL A 95 -9.38 1.38 -3.84
C VAL A 95 -8.92 2.11 -5.09
N ASP A 96 -9.37 1.66 -6.27
CA ASP A 96 -9.17 2.37 -7.55
C ASP A 96 -7.70 2.49 -8.01
N THR A 97 -6.78 1.78 -7.35
CA THR A 97 -5.35 1.78 -7.68
C THR A 97 -4.87 0.42 -8.19
N GLY A 98 -4.04 0.41 -9.25
CA GLY A 98 -3.59 -0.82 -9.88
C GLY A 98 -2.51 -1.55 -9.06
N SER A 99 -2.89 -2.53 -8.24
CA SER A 99 -1.99 -3.28 -7.34
C SER A 99 -0.75 -3.83 -8.05
N VAL A 100 -0.92 -4.43 -9.25
CA VAL A 100 0.21 -5.02 -10.01
C VAL A 100 1.23 -3.96 -10.43
N ASP A 101 0.78 -2.77 -10.82
CA ASP A 101 1.68 -1.67 -11.18
C ASP A 101 2.39 -1.08 -9.96
N LEU A 102 1.67 -0.95 -8.85
CA LEU A 102 2.22 -0.44 -7.59
C LEU A 102 3.27 -1.40 -7.00
N MET A 103 2.99 -2.71 -6.96
CA MET A 103 3.95 -3.70 -6.49
C MET A 103 5.17 -3.76 -7.41
N ARG A 104 4.99 -3.65 -8.73
CA ARG A 104 6.09 -3.61 -9.72
C ARG A 104 7.00 -2.41 -9.47
N LEU A 105 6.42 -1.23 -9.25
CA LEU A 105 7.18 -0.02 -8.90
C LEU A 105 7.97 -0.23 -7.60
N CYS A 106 7.32 -0.70 -6.54
CA CYS A 106 7.99 -0.93 -5.25
C CYS A 106 9.16 -1.90 -5.39
N ARG A 107 8.94 -3.03 -6.06
CA ARG A 107 9.98 -4.04 -6.31
C ARG A 107 11.15 -3.47 -7.11
N LYS A 108 10.89 -2.66 -8.14
CA LYS A 108 11.94 -1.98 -8.93
C LYS A 108 12.77 -1.00 -8.08
N LEU A 109 12.16 -0.38 -7.09
CA LEU A 109 12.81 0.55 -6.15
C LEU A 109 13.46 -0.16 -4.95
N GLY A 110 13.35 -1.48 -4.83
CA GLY A 110 13.84 -2.24 -3.67
C GLY A 110 12.98 -2.08 -2.41
N VAL A 111 11.75 -1.57 -2.56
CA VAL A 111 10.80 -1.26 -1.48
C VAL A 111 9.89 -2.45 -1.24
N LEU A 112 9.63 -2.74 0.04
CA LEU A 112 8.65 -3.74 0.45
C LEU A 112 7.24 -3.27 0.09
N TYR A 113 6.35 -4.20 -0.24
CA TYR A 113 4.98 -3.90 -0.60
C TYR A 113 4.01 -4.88 0.07
N ILE A 114 2.86 -4.38 0.52
CA ILE A 114 1.73 -5.19 0.97
C ILE A 114 0.42 -4.57 0.51
N ASP A 115 -0.52 -5.42 0.09
CA ASP A 115 -1.93 -5.06 -0.11
C ASP A 115 -2.88 -6.13 0.44
N THR A 116 -4.18 -5.82 0.42
CA THR A 116 -5.25 -6.73 0.84
C THR A 116 -6.12 -7.21 -0.32
N VAL A 117 -5.83 -6.77 -1.56
CA VAL A 117 -6.60 -7.04 -2.77
C VAL A 117 -5.74 -6.87 -4.02
N VAL A 118 -6.00 -7.66 -5.07
CA VAL A 118 -5.49 -7.35 -6.41
C VAL A 118 -6.45 -6.36 -7.07
N GLU A 119 -6.24 -5.07 -6.81
CA GLU A 119 -7.12 -3.99 -7.27
C GLU A 119 -6.68 -3.52 -8.67
N PRO A 120 -7.62 -3.24 -9.58
CA PRO A 120 -7.35 -2.61 -10.87
C PRO A 120 -7.36 -1.08 -10.77
N TRP A 121 -6.85 -0.42 -11.81
CA TRP A 121 -7.05 1.02 -11.95
C TRP A 121 -8.54 1.38 -12.12
N LEU A 122 -8.92 2.56 -11.62
CA LEU A 122 -10.24 3.16 -11.82
C LEU A 122 -10.71 3.02 -13.28
N GLY A 123 -11.97 2.61 -13.46
CA GLY A 123 -12.55 2.35 -14.78
C GLY A 123 -12.85 0.88 -15.03
N PHE A 124 -12.00 -0.01 -14.51
CA PHE A 124 -12.04 -1.43 -14.84
C PHE A 124 -13.37 -2.12 -14.44
N TYR A 125 -13.85 -1.90 -13.22
CA TYR A 125 -15.02 -2.62 -12.70
C TYR A 125 -16.33 -2.26 -13.42
N PHE A 126 -16.40 -1.08 -14.02
CA PHE A 126 -17.59 -0.56 -14.70
C PHE A 126 -17.38 -0.38 -16.22
N ASP A 127 -16.35 -0.99 -16.79
CA ASP A 127 -16.21 -1.10 -18.24
C ASP A 127 -17.29 -2.03 -18.79
N THR A 128 -18.31 -1.44 -19.42
CA THR A 128 -19.44 -2.15 -20.02
C THR A 128 -19.08 -2.89 -21.30
N LYS A 129 -17.88 -2.64 -21.86
CA LYS A 129 -17.37 -3.31 -23.06
C LYS A 129 -16.46 -4.49 -22.73
N ALA A 130 -16.05 -4.65 -21.48
CA ALA A 130 -15.18 -5.74 -21.06
C ALA A 130 -15.92 -7.08 -20.98
N ASP A 131 -15.24 -8.13 -21.42
CA ASP A 131 -15.74 -9.50 -21.30
C ASP A 131 -15.94 -9.89 -19.83
N PRO A 132 -17.02 -10.61 -19.45
CA PRO A 132 -17.22 -11.04 -18.06
C PRO A 132 -16.03 -11.80 -17.48
N GLY A 133 -15.34 -12.63 -18.28
CA GLY A 133 -14.17 -13.39 -17.86
C GLY A 133 -13.00 -12.49 -17.48
N SER A 134 -12.81 -11.38 -18.20
CA SER A 134 -11.73 -10.42 -17.90
C SER A 134 -11.95 -9.62 -16.63
N ARG A 135 -13.19 -9.56 -16.11
CA ARG A 135 -13.54 -8.82 -14.87
C ARG A 135 -13.53 -9.69 -13.61
N THR A 136 -13.04 -10.93 -13.71
CA THR A 136 -13.00 -11.85 -12.57
C THR A 136 -11.77 -11.59 -11.69
N ASN A 137 -11.88 -11.89 -10.39
CA ASN A 137 -10.71 -11.95 -9.49
C ASN A 137 -9.68 -13.01 -9.95
N TYR A 138 -10.12 -14.03 -10.68
CA TYR A 138 -9.21 -14.98 -11.33
C TYR A 138 -8.31 -14.28 -12.34
N ALA A 139 -8.88 -13.50 -13.27
CA ALA A 139 -8.10 -12.76 -14.28
C ALA A 139 -7.13 -11.75 -13.63
N LEU A 140 -7.61 -11.02 -12.62
CA LEU A 140 -6.76 -10.10 -11.84
C LEU A 140 -5.60 -10.85 -11.17
N ARG A 141 -5.87 -11.97 -10.51
CA ARG A 141 -4.83 -12.82 -9.91
C ARG A 141 -3.85 -13.37 -10.95
N GLU A 142 -4.30 -13.77 -12.12
CA GLU A 142 -3.41 -14.25 -13.18
C GLU A 142 -2.45 -13.16 -13.68
N SER A 143 -2.87 -11.90 -13.73
CA SER A 143 -1.97 -10.77 -14.04
C SER A 143 -0.87 -10.58 -12.99
N MET A 144 -1.20 -10.75 -11.70
CA MET A 144 -0.20 -10.74 -10.62
C MET A 144 0.76 -11.93 -10.72
N LEU A 145 0.25 -13.12 -11.04
CA LEU A 145 1.08 -14.30 -11.24
C LEU A 145 1.99 -14.19 -12.46
N GLU A 146 1.53 -13.56 -13.54
CA GLU A 146 2.34 -13.24 -14.71
C GLU A 146 3.50 -12.32 -14.33
N GLU A 147 3.23 -11.26 -13.56
CA GLU A 147 4.26 -10.37 -13.03
C GLU A 147 5.31 -11.11 -12.18
N LYS A 148 4.84 -12.03 -11.31
CA LYS A 148 5.72 -12.88 -10.50
C LYS A 148 6.60 -13.81 -11.36
N ARG A 149 6.04 -14.42 -12.41
CA ARG A 149 6.76 -15.31 -13.33
C ARG A 149 7.80 -14.54 -14.15
N ALA A 150 7.46 -13.33 -14.60
CA ALA A 150 8.36 -12.48 -15.37
C ALA A 150 9.53 -11.94 -14.54
N HIS A 151 9.35 -11.76 -13.23
CA HIS A 151 10.32 -11.16 -12.33
C HIS A 151 10.53 -11.98 -11.05
N PRO A 152 11.22 -13.14 -11.10
CA PRO A 152 11.46 -13.97 -9.91
C PRO A 152 12.42 -13.28 -8.91
N GLY A 153 12.26 -13.56 -7.61
CA GLY A 153 13.12 -13.01 -6.55
C GLY A 153 12.83 -11.54 -6.22
N GLY A 154 13.85 -10.74 -5.91
CA GLY A 154 13.73 -9.30 -5.64
C GLY A 154 13.08 -8.93 -4.30
N ALA A 155 12.81 -7.64 -4.09
CA ALA A 155 12.19 -7.15 -2.85
C ALA A 155 10.80 -7.77 -2.62
N THR A 156 10.50 -8.14 -1.39
CA THR A 156 9.25 -8.84 -1.06
C THR A 156 8.02 -7.96 -1.33
N ALA A 157 7.07 -8.51 -2.07
CA ALA A 157 5.73 -7.94 -2.26
C ALA A 157 4.69 -9.00 -1.86
N ILE A 158 3.85 -8.68 -0.89
CA ILE A 158 2.83 -9.57 -0.36
C ILE A 158 1.48 -9.13 -0.92
N SER A 159 0.88 -9.98 -1.77
CA SER A 159 -0.44 -9.72 -2.34
C SER A 159 -1.52 -10.36 -1.48
N THR A 160 -2.66 -9.68 -1.32
CA THR A 160 -3.89 -10.21 -0.72
C THR A 160 -3.72 -10.70 0.74
N CYS A 161 -3.10 -9.88 1.60
CA CYS A 161 -2.79 -10.20 2.99
C CYS A 161 -3.61 -9.34 3.97
N GLY A 162 -4.93 -9.44 3.89
CA GLY A 162 -5.88 -8.91 4.86
C GLY A 162 -6.43 -10.02 5.78
N ALA A 163 -7.71 -9.94 6.10
CA ALA A 163 -8.42 -11.03 6.78
C ALA A 163 -8.76 -12.16 5.79
N ASN A 164 -9.52 -11.84 4.75
CA ASN A 164 -9.98 -12.79 3.74
C ASN A 164 -10.18 -12.04 2.41
N PRO A 165 -9.17 -12.02 1.52
CA PRO A 165 -8.01 -12.91 1.50
C PRO A 165 -6.90 -12.51 2.49
N GLY A 166 -6.17 -13.51 3.02
CA GLY A 166 -4.99 -13.30 3.86
C GLY A 166 -4.86 -14.31 5.00
N MET A 167 -5.56 -14.07 6.10
CA MET A 167 -5.52 -14.88 7.33
C MET A 167 -6.06 -16.32 7.14
N VAL A 168 -7.09 -16.50 6.30
CA VAL A 168 -7.78 -17.79 6.07
C VAL A 168 -6.90 -18.86 5.42
#